data_AF-A0A963GIR6-F1
#
_entry.id   AF-A0A963GIR6-F1
#
_cell.length_a   1.000
_cell.length_b   1.000
_cell.length_c   1.000
_cell.angle_alpha   90.00
_cell.angle_beta   90.00
_cell.angle_gamma   90.00
#
_symmetry.space_group_name_H-M   'P 1'
#
loop_
_entity.id
_entity.type
_entity.pdbx_description
1 polymer ?
#
loop_
_entity_poly.entity_id
_entity_poly.type
_entity_poly.pdbx_seq_one_letter_code
_entity_poly.pdbx_strand_id
1 'polypeptide(L)'
;MTALKLKCRPREWISIPEKGKDYSADLNLHVYDRNGKLVDSYETMCASLDEDISFGDGDGGGMKINVDMIVAGEETLIQTGGNAWIFYLTPEVVWFEGQYGQTDGEAGAVTFGQFNIALQTYIQFLGDPEHKPIEVPFPDEPTPAIPDVSSIRERLELESVENARIYQLNTRDREVLAAIRAGMTDTEVCASLNLSPDRLAQYRVEVLEKTGLPSLEGIFGMIDRVDARKVEQSAKEARWKKMERL
;
A
#
# COMPACT_ATOMS: atom_id res chain seq x y z
N MET A 1 15.01 32.66 1.60
CA MET A 1 14.60 31.24 1.72
C MET A 1 15.76 30.48 2.31
N THR A 2 15.53 29.74 3.39
CA THR A 2 16.52 28.85 4.00
C THR A 2 16.74 27.69 3.04
N ALA A 3 17.97 27.48 2.57
CA ALA A 3 18.25 26.34 1.70
C ALA A 3 18.33 25.08 2.56
N LEU A 4 17.28 24.27 2.54
CA LEU A 4 17.31 22.92 3.12
C LEU A 4 18.05 21.98 2.16
N LYS A 5 18.60 20.91 2.72
CA LYS A 5 19.35 19.89 1.99
C LYS A 5 18.86 18.51 2.37
N LEU A 6 18.43 17.74 1.39
CA LEU A 6 18.18 16.32 1.55
C LEU A 6 19.49 15.57 1.34
N LYS A 7 19.82 14.64 2.24
CA LYS A 7 21.01 13.79 2.11
C LYS A 7 20.63 12.32 2.22
N CYS A 8 21.11 11.53 1.25
CA CYS A 8 21.16 10.08 1.32
C CYS A 8 22.58 9.63 1.66
N ARG A 9 22.78 8.75 2.64
CA ARG A 9 24.09 8.16 2.98
C ARG A 9 23.92 6.76 3.57
N PRO A 10 24.90 5.86 3.46
CA PRO A 10 24.82 4.53 4.08
C PRO A 10 24.67 4.65 5.61
N ARG A 11 23.77 3.83 6.18
CA ARG A 11 23.56 3.80 7.64
C ARG A 11 24.84 3.48 8.40
N GLU A 12 24.99 4.09 9.56
CA GLU A 12 26.00 3.69 10.53
C GLU A 12 25.47 2.49 11.34
N TRP A 13 26.20 1.37 11.27
CA TRP A 13 25.88 0.16 12.00
C TRP A 13 26.60 0.16 13.34
N ILE A 14 25.87 -0.16 14.41
CA ILE A 14 26.43 -0.33 15.76
C ILE A 14 26.28 -1.79 16.17
N SER A 15 27.42 -2.41 16.50
CA SER A 15 27.45 -3.74 17.09
C SER A 15 27.23 -3.66 18.60
N ILE A 16 26.20 -4.34 19.11
CA ILE A 16 26.00 -4.52 20.55
C ILE A 16 26.56 -5.90 20.94
N PRO A 17 27.71 -5.99 21.63
CA PRO A 17 28.44 -7.25 21.83
C PRO A 17 27.63 -8.36 22.52
N GLU A 18 26.71 -7.99 23.40
CA GLU A 18 25.92 -8.92 24.22
C GLU A 18 24.82 -9.67 23.46
N LYS A 19 24.41 -9.17 22.28
CA LYS A 19 23.30 -9.75 21.49
C LYS A 19 23.75 -10.45 20.21
N GLY A 20 25.03 -10.35 19.84
CA GLY A 20 25.56 -10.94 18.61
C GLY A 20 24.82 -10.51 17.32
N LYS A 21 24.15 -9.35 17.36
CA LYS A 21 23.35 -8.79 16.27
C LYS A 21 23.78 -7.35 16.07
N ASP A 22 24.06 -6.99 14.83
CA ASP A 22 24.27 -5.61 14.43
C ASP A 22 22.90 -4.93 14.28
N TYR A 23 22.81 -3.69 14.75
CA TYR A 23 21.63 -2.86 14.57
C TYR A 23 22.06 -1.56 13.91
N SER A 24 21.24 -1.06 13.01
CA SER A 24 21.43 0.28 12.49
C SER A 24 20.85 1.30 13.46
N ALA A 25 21.61 2.36 13.72
CA ALA A 25 21.23 3.43 14.64
C ALA A 25 20.81 4.74 13.95
N ASP A 26 20.82 4.76 12.61
CA ASP A 26 20.60 5.97 11.81
C ASP A 26 19.84 5.65 10.53
N LEU A 27 19.10 6.61 9.96
CA LEU A 27 18.41 6.41 8.68
C LEU A 27 19.38 6.63 7.52
N ASN A 28 19.08 6.07 6.36
CA ASN A 28 19.84 6.42 5.16
C ASN A 28 19.49 7.82 4.63
N LEU A 29 18.38 8.42 5.04
CA LEU A 29 17.80 9.62 4.44
C LEU A 29 17.46 10.66 5.49
N HIS A 30 17.90 11.91 5.32
CA HIS A 30 17.62 13.00 6.26
C HIS A 30 17.52 14.37 5.58
N VAL A 31 16.81 15.31 6.21
CA VAL A 31 16.75 16.73 5.80
C VAL A 31 17.50 17.60 6.79
N TYR A 32 18.38 18.46 6.28
CA TYR A 32 19.23 19.36 7.07
C TYR A 32 18.94 20.82 6.75
N ASP A 33 19.05 21.67 7.77
CA ASP A 33 19.07 23.12 7.63
C ASP A 33 20.44 23.62 7.11
N ARG A 34 20.55 24.94 6.91
CA ARG A 34 21.79 25.59 6.45
C ARG A 34 22.99 25.45 7.41
N ASN A 35 22.74 25.11 8.67
CA ASN A 35 23.76 24.92 9.70
C ASN A 35 24.16 23.45 9.84
N GLY A 36 23.56 22.54 9.05
CA GLY A 36 23.78 21.11 9.17
C GLY A 36 23.03 20.47 10.34
N LYS A 37 21.99 21.12 10.87
CA LYS A 37 21.09 20.54 11.88
C LYS A 37 19.96 19.77 11.19
N LEU A 38 19.60 18.61 11.72
CA LEU A 38 18.41 17.86 11.31
C LEU A 38 17.14 18.71 11.50
N VAL A 39 16.18 18.50 10.59
CA VAL A 39 14.89 19.18 10.59
C VAL A 39 13.81 18.16 10.93
N ASP A 40 13.45 18.12 12.21
CA ASP A 40 12.57 17.11 12.81
C ASP A 40 11.22 16.93 12.08
N SER A 41 10.68 18.00 11.48
CA SER A 41 9.40 17.95 10.75
C SER A 41 9.41 17.04 9.51
N TYR A 42 10.57 16.65 9.00
CA TYR A 42 10.71 15.75 7.85
C TYR A 42 11.13 14.33 8.24
N GLU A 43 11.45 14.07 9.51
CA GLU A 43 11.97 12.76 9.94
C GLU A 43 10.97 11.63 9.73
N THR A 44 9.66 11.87 9.86
CA THR A 44 8.64 10.85 9.55
C THR A 44 8.65 10.44 8.08
N MET A 45 8.77 11.40 7.15
CA MET A 45 8.90 11.09 5.72
C MET A 45 10.18 10.28 5.49
N CYS A 46 11.29 10.72 6.07
CA CYS A 46 12.58 10.05 5.95
C CYS A 46 12.53 8.60 6.46
N ALA A 47 11.98 8.38 7.65
CA ALA A 47 11.80 7.06 8.23
C ALA A 47 10.88 6.17 7.37
N SER A 48 9.75 6.72 6.92
CA SER A 48 8.81 5.96 6.09
C SER A 48 9.46 5.46 4.79
N LEU A 49 10.22 6.32 4.11
CA LEU A 49 10.95 5.93 2.90
C LEU A 49 12.05 4.92 3.21
N ASP A 50 12.84 5.15 4.26
CA ASP A 50 13.98 4.28 4.58
C ASP A 50 13.60 2.89 5.11
N GLU A 51 12.40 2.75 5.69
CA GLU A 51 11.91 1.46 6.21
C GLU A 51 11.12 0.66 5.17
N ASP A 52 10.32 1.31 4.32
CA ASP A 52 9.40 0.63 3.40
C ASP A 52 9.86 0.63 1.93
N ILE A 53 10.83 1.46 1.54
CA ILE A 53 11.36 1.47 0.17
C ILE A 53 12.67 0.69 0.10
N SER A 54 12.70 -0.38 -0.68
CA SER A 54 13.89 -1.21 -0.91
C SER A 54 14.14 -1.49 -2.39
N PHE A 55 15.39 -1.80 -2.75
CA PHE A 55 15.76 -2.21 -4.12
C PHE A 55 15.58 -3.73 -4.27
N GLY A 56 14.55 -4.14 -5.04
CA GLY A 56 14.13 -5.53 -5.24
C GLY A 56 12.67 -5.57 -5.72
N ASP A 57 12.20 -6.75 -6.14
CA ASP A 57 10.90 -7.01 -6.82
C ASP A 57 9.60 -6.60 -6.05
N GLY A 58 9.67 -5.75 -5.01
CA GLY A 58 8.53 -5.37 -4.16
C GLY A 58 8.15 -3.90 -4.23
N ASP A 59 8.92 -3.02 -3.59
CA ASP A 59 8.29 -1.83 -2.99
C ASP A 59 8.76 -0.48 -3.55
N GLY A 60 10.02 -0.33 -3.97
CA GLY A 60 10.52 0.93 -4.54
C GLY A 60 9.97 1.25 -5.93
N GLY A 61 9.80 0.24 -6.78
CA GLY A 61 9.13 0.38 -8.08
C GLY A 61 7.64 0.70 -7.91
N GLY A 62 6.98 0.07 -6.93
CA GLY A 62 5.58 0.29 -6.60
C GLY A 62 5.29 1.74 -6.22
N MET A 63 6.11 2.34 -5.36
CA MET A 63 5.90 3.73 -4.95
C MET A 63 6.09 4.73 -6.10
N LYS A 64 7.05 4.48 -7.01
CA LYS A 64 7.26 5.31 -8.20
C LYS A 64 6.05 5.30 -9.13
N ILE A 65 5.40 4.14 -9.29
CA ILE A 65 4.15 4.01 -10.06
C ILE A 65 3.07 4.94 -9.49
N ASN A 66 2.89 4.91 -8.18
CA ASN A 66 1.86 5.72 -7.53
C ASN A 66 2.11 7.22 -7.72
N VAL A 67 3.37 7.65 -7.61
CA VAL A 67 3.76 9.04 -7.92
C VAL A 67 3.44 9.40 -9.38
N ASP A 68 3.79 8.53 -10.34
CA ASP A 68 3.54 8.79 -11.76
C ASP A 68 2.05 8.87 -12.09
N MET A 69 1.21 8.06 -11.44
CA MET A 69 -0.25 8.12 -11.59
C MET A 69 -0.84 9.45 -11.09
N ILE A 70 -0.37 9.95 -9.94
CA ILE A 70 -0.76 11.28 -9.43
C ILE A 70 -0.30 12.39 -10.39
N VAL A 71 0.95 12.33 -10.88
CA VAL A 71 1.49 13.31 -11.83
C VAL A 71 0.71 13.32 -13.14
N ALA A 72 0.31 12.16 -13.64
CA ALA A 72 -0.49 12.03 -14.86
C ALA A 72 -1.96 12.45 -14.66
N GLY A 73 -2.40 12.71 -13.43
CA GLY A 73 -3.79 13.02 -13.09
C GLY A 73 -4.73 11.82 -13.27
N GLU A 74 -4.17 10.60 -13.28
CA GLU A 74 -4.95 9.35 -13.40
C GLU A 74 -5.61 8.99 -12.08
N GLU A 75 -5.00 9.39 -10.97
CA GLU A 75 -5.53 9.23 -9.62
C GLU A 75 -5.47 10.58 -8.90
N THR A 76 -6.46 10.83 -8.06
CA THR A 76 -6.49 12.01 -7.17
C THR A 76 -6.04 11.66 -5.76
N LEU A 77 -6.03 10.37 -5.43
CA LEU A 77 -5.58 9.84 -4.15
C LEU A 77 -5.14 8.39 -4.30
N ILE A 78 -3.96 8.08 -3.77
CA ILE A 78 -3.49 6.71 -3.66
C ILE A 78 -3.14 6.42 -2.21
N GLN A 79 -3.70 5.34 -1.66
CA GLN A 79 -3.20 4.74 -0.43
C GLN A 79 -2.32 3.56 -0.81
N THR A 80 -1.08 3.55 -0.33
CA THR A 80 -0.10 2.51 -0.57
C THR A 80 0.78 2.36 0.66
N GLY A 81 1.55 1.30 0.79
CA GLY A 81 2.36 1.10 1.99
C GLY A 81 3.09 -0.21 1.99
N GLY A 82 4.06 -0.31 2.89
CA GLY A 82 4.89 -1.49 3.07
C GLY A 82 4.60 -2.19 4.40
N ASN A 83 5.68 -2.56 5.06
CA ASN A 83 5.66 -3.33 6.30
C ASN A 83 5.40 -2.43 7.52
N ALA A 84 5.77 -1.16 7.47
CA ALA A 84 5.77 -0.26 8.62
C ALA A 84 4.84 0.93 8.44
N TRP A 85 4.70 1.45 7.22
CA TRP A 85 4.02 2.71 6.96
C TRP A 85 2.93 2.57 5.91
N ILE A 86 1.85 3.33 6.11
CA ILE A 86 0.85 3.62 5.09
C ILE A 86 1.10 5.04 4.59
N PHE A 87 1.25 5.19 3.29
CA PHE A 87 1.41 6.42 2.55
C PHE A 87 0.09 6.78 1.89
N TYR A 88 -0.28 8.04 1.98
CA TYR A 88 -1.41 8.61 1.27
C TYR A 88 -0.90 9.72 0.37
N LEU A 89 -1.08 9.56 -0.93
CA LEU A 89 -0.56 10.47 -1.94
C LEU A 89 -1.70 11.20 -2.62
N THR A 90 -1.68 12.53 -2.60
CA THR A 90 -2.54 13.39 -3.42
C THR A 90 -1.66 14.33 -4.26
N PRO A 91 -2.22 15.05 -5.25
CA PRO A 91 -1.46 16.07 -5.98
C PRO A 91 -0.87 17.19 -5.09
N GLU A 92 -1.42 17.40 -3.90
CA GLU A 92 -1.08 18.53 -3.03
C GLU A 92 -0.21 18.10 -1.84
N VAL A 93 -0.60 17.01 -1.17
CA VAL A 93 -0.01 16.57 0.09
C VAL A 93 0.20 15.06 0.10
N VAL A 94 1.29 14.65 0.77
CA VAL A 94 1.59 13.26 1.12
C VAL A 94 1.68 13.18 2.64
N TRP A 95 0.99 12.21 3.24
CA TRP A 95 1.10 11.96 4.68
C TRP A 95 1.27 10.47 4.98
N PHE A 96 1.79 10.19 6.19
CA PHE A 96 2.24 8.85 6.58
C PHE A 96 1.56 8.43 7.88
N GLU A 97 1.00 7.22 7.92
CA GLU A 97 0.48 6.61 9.14
C GLU A 97 1.37 5.41 9.51
N GLY A 98 1.98 5.47 10.70
CA GLY A 98 2.79 4.36 11.21
C GLY A 98 1.90 3.21 11.67
N GLN A 99 2.24 1.99 11.26
CA GLN A 99 1.60 0.76 11.74
C GLN A 99 2.29 0.27 13.03
N TYR A 100 1.70 -0.71 13.71
CA TYR A 100 2.31 -1.38 14.89
C TYR A 100 2.73 -0.46 16.05
N GLY A 101 2.10 0.70 16.20
CA GLY A 101 2.44 1.67 17.24
C GLY A 101 3.69 2.49 16.95
N GLN A 102 4.14 2.56 15.69
CA GLN A 102 5.25 3.40 15.25
C GLN A 102 4.97 4.91 15.39
N THR A 103 3.70 5.32 15.50
CA THR A 103 3.31 6.71 15.80
C THR A 103 2.12 6.76 16.76
N ASP A 104 2.14 7.68 17.72
CA ASP A 104 0.99 8.02 18.59
C ASP A 104 -0.01 8.95 17.85
N GLY A 105 -0.27 8.68 16.56
CA GLY A 105 -1.26 9.41 15.77
C GLY A 105 -0.79 10.73 15.12
N GLU A 106 0.46 11.15 15.31
CA GLU A 106 1.04 12.25 14.52
C GLU A 106 1.60 11.72 13.20
N ALA A 107 0.75 11.75 12.17
CA ALA A 107 1.16 11.52 10.80
C ALA A 107 2.00 12.71 10.31
N GLY A 108 3.28 12.46 9.99
CA GLY A 108 4.08 13.44 9.25
C GLY A 108 3.41 13.73 7.91
N ALA A 109 3.46 14.98 7.45
CA ALA A 109 2.93 15.39 6.16
C ALA A 109 3.91 16.32 5.45
N VAL A 110 4.00 16.17 4.14
CA VAL A 110 4.85 16.95 3.24
C VAL A 110 4.08 17.29 1.97
N THR A 111 4.54 18.29 1.23
CA THR A 111 4.01 18.54 -0.12
C THR A 111 4.33 17.37 -1.05
N PHE A 112 3.53 17.16 -2.08
CA PHE A 112 3.83 16.16 -3.10
C PHE A 112 5.21 16.37 -3.76
N GLY A 113 5.61 17.64 -3.98
CA GLY A 113 6.91 17.98 -4.52
C GLY A 113 8.08 17.55 -3.62
N GLN A 114 7.99 17.82 -2.31
CA GLN A 114 8.96 17.38 -1.31
C GLN A 114 9.08 15.86 -1.28
N PHE A 115 7.95 15.15 -1.24
CA PHE A 115 7.92 13.69 -1.25
C PHE A 115 8.58 13.12 -2.51
N ASN A 116 8.24 13.65 -3.70
CA ASN A 116 8.80 13.17 -4.95
C ASN A 116 10.33 13.35 -5.01
N ILE A 117 10.86 14.50 -4.57
CA ILE A 117 12.32 14.72 -4.49
C ILE A 117 12.96 13.70 -3.55
N ALA A 118 12.37 13.47 -2.38
CA ALA A 118 12.87 12.49 -1.42
C ALA A 118 12.89 11.08 -1.98
N LEU A 119 11.78 10.63 -2.57
CA LEU A 119 11.65 9.32 -3.18
C LEU A 119 12.64 9.11 -4.34
N GLN A 120 12.75 10.06 -5.28
CA GLN A 120 13.70 9.94 -6.41
C GLN A 120 15.13 9.85 -5.92
N THR A 121 15.52 10.70 -4.97
CA THR A 121 16.89 10.73 -4.42
C THR A 121 17.20 9.42 -3.71
N TYR A 122 16.23 8.86 -2.99
CA TYR A 122 16.41 7.60 -2.27
C TYR A 122 16.48 6.39 -3.23
N ILE A 123 15.61 6.32 -4.24
CA ILE A 123 15.68 5.29 -5.29
C ILE A 123 17.03 5.36 -6.02
N GLN A 124 17.52 6.57 -6.34
CA GLN A 124 18.83 6.75 -6.96
C GLN A 124 19.97 6.24 -6.07
N PHE A 125 19.89 6.53 -4.76
CA PHE A 125 20.86 6.06 -3.78
C PHE A 125 20.88 4.53 -3.68
N LEU A 126 19.71 3.90 -3.60
CA LEU A 126 19.56 2.44 -3.55
C LEU A 126 19.98 1.74 -4.86
N GLY A 127 19.81 2.42 -6.00
CA GLY A 127 20.21 1.91 -7.31
C GLY A 127 21.72 2.00 -7.59
N ASP A 128 22.48 2.75 -6.78
CA ASP A 128 23.95 2.77 -6.86
C ASP A 128 24.53 1.59 -6.05
N PRO A 129 25.20 0.61 -6.70
CA PRO A 129 25.80 -0.51 -5.98
C PRO A 129 26.80 -0.07 -4.90
N GLU A 130 27.46 1.07 -5.08
CA GLU A 130 28.41 1.63 -4.11
C GLU A 130 27.73 2.49 -3.04
N HIS A 131 26.43 2.75 -3.17
CA HIS A 131 25.64 3.60 -2.27
C HIS A 131 26.34 4.93 -1.98
N LYS A 132 26.81 5.62 -3.03
CA LYS A 132 27.50 6.90 -2.85
C LYS A 132 26.55 7.93 -2.22
N PRO A 133 27.02 8.75 -1.27
CA PRO A 133 26.20 9.80 -0.69
C PRO A 133 25.66 10.76 -1.75
N ILE A 134 24.37 11.08 -1.67
CA ILE A 134 23.70 12.03 -2.55
C ILE A 134 23.21 13.21 -1.71
N GLU A 135 23.46 14.43 -2.17
CA GLU A 135 22.96 15.66 -1.53
C GLU A 135 22.25 16.51 -2.58
N VAL A 136 20.99 16.87 -2.32
CA VAL A 136 20.18 17.71 -3.23
C VAL A 136 19.52 18.86 -2.47
N PRO A 137 19.27 20.00 -3.14
CA PRO A 137 18.43 21.05 -2.58
C PRO A 137 17.04 20.51 -2.23
N PHE A 138 16.52 20.91 -1.07
CA PHE A 138 15.18 20.52 -0.62
C PHE A 138 14.32 21.76 -0.41
N PRO A 139 13.09 21.81 -0.94
CA PRO A 139 12.23 22.98 -0.82
C PRO A 139 11.70 23.14 0.61
N ASP A 140 11.78 24.36 1.12
CA ASP A 140 11.22 24.79 2.41
C ASP A 140 9.81 25.36 2.18
N GLU A 141 8.90 24.50 1.73
CA GLU A 141 7.52 24.84 1.41
C GLU A 141 6.59 24.45 2.56
N PRO A 142 5.59 25.30 2.89
CA PRO A 142 4.63 24.97 3.93
C PRO A 142 3.79 23.77 3.50
N THR A 143 3.74 22.74 4.35
CA THR A 143 2.89 21.58 4.13
C THR A 143 1.40 21.98 4.14
N PRO A 144 0.62 21.61 3.12
CA PRO A 144 -0.83 21.78 3.13
C PRO A 144 -1.51 21.01 4.27
N ALA A 145 -2.74 21.40 4.60
CA ALA A 145 -3.55 20.61 5.52
C ALA A 145 -3.89 19.24 4.90
N ILE A 146 -3.87 18.19 5.72
CA ILE A 146 -4.33 16.87 5.30
C ILE A 146 -5.82 16.97 4.97
N PRO A 147 -6.27 16.55 3.77
CA PRO A 147 -7.68 16.57 3.41
C PRO A 147 -8.48 15.59 4.28
N ASP A 148 -9.78 15.86 4.44
CA ASP A 148 -10.68 14.89 5.06
C ASP A 148 -10.81 13.66 4.16
N VAL A 149 -10.20 12.56 4.60
CA VAL A 149 -10.21 11.26 3.91
C VAL A 149 -11.17 10.26 4.55
N SER A 150 -12.08 10.68 5.43
CA SER A 150 -13.03 9.80 6.12
C SER A 150 -13.79 8.88 5.16
N SER A 151 -14.28 9.42 4.04
CA SER A 151 -14.97 8.64 3.01
C SER A 151 -14.07 7.61 2.30
N ILE A 152 -12.77 7.90 2.18
CA ILE A 152 -11.81 6.96 1.60
C ILE A 152 -11.48 5.85 2.60
N ARG A 153 -11.27 6.21 3.86
CA ARG A 153 -11.02 5.24 4.93
C ARG A 153 -12.20 4.28 5.06
N GLU A 154 -13.43 4.79 5.06
CA GLU A 154 -14.64 3.96 5.07
C GLU A 154 -14.70 3.01 3.86
N ARG A 155 -14.36 3.51 2.66
CA ARG A 155 -14.29 2.67 1.45
C ARG A 155 -13.24 1.56 1.58
N LEU A 156 -12.04 1.87 2.07
CA LEU A 156 -10.95 0.89 2.16
C LEU A 156 -11.15 -0.12 3.29
N GLU A 157 -11.75 0.30 4.41
CA GLU A 157 -12.21 -0.60 5.45
C GLU A 157 -13.25 -1.58 4.90
N LEU A 158 -14.22 -1.08 4.12
CA LEU A 158 -15.21 -1.92 3.46
C LEU A 158 -14.53 -2.92 2.51
N GLU A 159 -13.57 -2.49 1.69
CA GLU A 159 -12.83 -3.38 0.78
C GLU A 159 -12.04 -4.46 1.53
N SER A 160 -11.39 -4.10 2.63
CA SER A 160 -10.69 -5.03 3.51
C SER A 160 -11.64 -6.08 4.10
N VAL A 161 -12.81 -5.64 4.58
CA VAL A 161 -13.86 -6.53 5.11
C VAL A 161 -14.40 -7.47 4.02
N GLU A 162 -14.68 -6.95 2.82
CA GLU A 162 -15.14 -7.76 1.69
C GLU A 162 -14.10 -8.81 1.29
N ASN A 163 -12.83 -8.43 1.18
CA ASN A 163 -11.74 -9.35 0.89
C ASN A 163 -11.62 -10.43 1.98
N ALA A 164 -11.63 -10.05 3.25
CA ALA A 164 -11.57 -10.98 4.38
C ALA A 164 -12.72 -11.99 4.35
N ARG A 165 -13.94 -11.55 4.03
CA ARG A 165 -15.11 -12.43 3.87
C ARG A 165 -14.92 -13.43 2.72
N ILE A 166 -14.36 -13.02 1.58
CA ILE A 166 -14.04 -13.93 0.48
C ILE A 166 -12.95 -14.93 0.86
N TYR A 167 -11.97 -14.54 1.68
CA TYR A 167 -10.93 -15.45 2.17
C TYR A 167 -11.47 -16.54 3.09
N GLN A 168 -12.59 -16.31 3.78
CA GLN A 168 -13.25 -17.34 4.58
C GLN A 168 -13.94 -18.42 3.73
N LEU A 169 -14.22 -18.14 2.45
CA LEU A 169 -14.79 -19.10 1.52
C LEU A 169 -13.72 -20.06 1.04
N ASN A 170 -13.88 -21.34 1.36
CA ASN A 170 -12.98 -22.38 0.86
C ASN A 170 -13.23 -22.66 -0.63
N THR A 171 -12.37 -23.45 -1.27
CA THR A 171 -12.49 -23.82 -2.69
C THR A 171 -13.88 -24.35 -3.03
N ARG A 172 -14.45 -25.16 -2.15
CA ARG A 172 -15.73 -25.82 -2.39
C ARG A 172 -16.92 -24.86 -2.29
N ASP A 173 -16.88 -23.93 -1.35
CA ASP A 173 -17.86 -22.84 -1.23
C ASP A 173 -17.89 -22.03 -2.54
N ARG A 174 -16.71 -21.72 -3.09
CA ARG A 174 -16.55 -20.96 -4.34
C ARG A 174 -17.08 -21.71 -5.55
N GLU A 175 -16.85 -23.03 -5.64
CA GLU A 175 -17.40 -23.87 -6.71
C GLU A 175 -18.93 -23.90 -6.70
N VAL A 176 -19.54 -24.07 -5.52
CA VAL A 176 -21.00 -24.05 -5.35
C VAL A 176 -21.57 -22.68 -5.75
N LEU A 177 -20.96 -21.60 -5.25
CA LEU A 177 -21.37 -20.24 -5.60
C LEU A 177 -21.24 -19.95 -7.09
N ALA A 178 -20.15 -20.38 -7.73
CA ALA A 178 -19.94 -20.19 -9.16
C ALA A 178 -21.00 -20.93 -10.00
N ALA A 179 -21.36 -22.16 -9.61
CA ALA A 179 -22.40 -22.94 -10.29
C ALA A 179 -23.78 -22.28 -10.17
N ILE A 180 -24.15 -21.83 -8.96
CA ILE A 180 -25.41 -21.11 -8.73
C ILE A 180 -25.42 -19.80 -9.51
N ARG A 181 -24.31 -19.04 -9.48
CA ARG A 181 -24.16 -17.77 -10.19
C ARG A 181 -24.25 -17.92 -11.71
N ALA A 182 -23.83 -19.06 -12.25
CA ALA A 182 -23.99 -19.40 -13.66
C ALA A 182 -25.43 -19.74 -14.06
N GLY A 183 -26.39 -19.70 -13.12
CA GLY A 183 -27.79 -19.97 -13.36
C GLY A 183 -28.14 -21.47 -13.34
N MET A 184 -27.25 -22.33 -12.83
CA MET A 184 -27.55 -23.75 -12.68
C MET A 184 -28.65 -23.98 -11.65
N THR A 185 -29.55 -24.90 -11.95
CA THR A 185 -30.56 -25.38 -11.01
C THR A 185 -29.95 -26.24 -9.90
N ASP A 186 -30.64 -26.39 -8.77
CA ASP A 186 -30.14 -27.22 -7.65
C ASP A 186 -29.81 -28.65 -8.07
N THR A 187 -30.59 -29.23 -8.99
CA THR A 187 -30.33 -30.57 -9.53
C THR A 187 -29.03 -30.61 -10.32
N GLU A 188 -28.78 -29.60 -11.16
CA GLU A 188 -27.57 -29.50 -11.96
C GLU A 188 -26.33 -29.24 -11.11
N VAL A 189 -26.44 -28.40 -10.08
CA VAL A 189 -25.36 -28.15 -9.11
C VAL A 189 -25.04 -29.43 -8.33
N CYS A 190 -26.06 -30.15 -7.85
CA CYS A 190 -25.88 -31.43 -7.15
C CYS A 190 -25.18 -32.46 -8.05
N ALA A 191 -25.59 -32.56 -9.32
CA ALA A 191 -25.00 -33.50 -10.26
C ALA A 191 -23.56 -33.13 -10.62
N SER A 192 -23.29 -31.86 -10.94
CA SER A 192 -21.96 -31.42 -11.40
C SER A 192 -20.91 -31.46 -10.28
N LEU A 193 -21.33 -31.18 -9.05
CA LEU A 193 -20.46 -31.19 -7.89
C LEU A 193 -20.54 -32.50 -7.11
N ASN A 194 -21.32 -33.50 -7.51
CA ASN A 194 -21.50 -34.73 -6.73
C ASN A 194 -21.92 -34.45 -5.26
N LEU A 195 -22.98 -33.66 -5.09
CA LEU A 195 -23.57 -33.29 -3.81
C LEU A 195 -24.98 -33.87 -3.67
N SER A 196 -25.41 -34.14 -2.43
CA SER A 196 -26.83 -34.38 -2.14
C SER A 196 -27.58 -33.05 -2.01
N PRO A 197 -28.91 -33.03 -2.23
CA PRO A 197 -29.73 -31.85 -2.02
C PRO A 197 -29.59 -31.25 -0.60
N ASP A 198 -29.56 -32.10 0.43
CA ASP A 198 -29.38 -31.66 1.82
C ASP A 198 -28.02 -30.99 2.04
N ARG A 199 -26.96 -31.52 1.42
CA ARG A 199 -25.63 -30.93 1.52
C ARG A 199 -25.55 -29.60 0.77
N LEU A 200 -26.22 -29.47 -0.37
CA LEU A 200 -26.33 -28.19 -1.09
C LEU A 200 -27.07 -27.14 -0.25
N ALA A 201 -28.17 -27.51 0.40
CA ALA A 201 -28.88 -26.62 1.32
C ALA A 201 -27.98 -26.19 2.49
N GLN A 202 -27.21 -27.13 3.06
CA GLN A 202 -26.27 -26.83 4.12
C GLN A 202 -25.15 -25.87 3.68
N TYR A 203 -24.60 -26.06 2.47
CA TYR A 203 -23.61 -25.12 1.91
C TYR A 203 -24.13 -23.69 1.82
N ARG A 204 -25.40 -23.51 1.39
CA ARG A 204 -26.01 -22.18 1.32
C ARG A 204 -26.04 -21.50 2.69
N VAL A 205 -26.38 -22.24 3.75
CA VAL A 205 -26.37 -21.71 5.12
C VAL A 205 -24.95 -21.39 5.59
N GLU A 206 -24.01 -22.34 5.46
CA GLU A 206 -22.61 -22.18 5.88
C GLU A 206 -21.94 -20.97 5.21
N VAL A 207 -22.23 -20.72 3.93
CA VAL A 207 -21.65 -19.60 3.18
C VAL A 207 -22.23 -18.25 3.62
N LEU A 208 -23.53 -18.19 3.93
CA LEU A 208 -24.14 -16.98 4.49
C LEU A 208 -23.57 -16.66 5.87
N GLU A 209 -23.37 -17.69 6.71
CA GLU A 209 -22.76 -17.54 8.04
C GLU A 209 -21.31 -17.05 7.95
N LYS A 210 -20.47 -17.66 7.10
CA LYS A 210 -19.07 -17.24 6.88
C LYS A 210 -18.96 -15.80 6.38
N THR A 211 -19.84 -15.39 5.48
CA THR A 211 -19.78 -14.04 4.90
C THR A 211 -20.49 -12.98 5.74
N GLY A 212 -21.36 -13.38 6.67
CA GLY A 212 -22.24 -12.48 7.42
C GLY A 212 -23.24 -11.73 6.55
N LEU A 213 -23.47 -12.19 5.31
CA LEU A 213 -24.38 -11.56 4.36
C LEU A 213 -25.76 -12.23 4.40
N PRO A 214 -26.86 -11.48 4.22
CA PRO A 214 -28.21 -12.01 4.39
C PRO A 214 -28.71 -12.81 3.18
N SER A 215 -27.99 -12.79 2.05
CA SER A 215 -28.43 -13.47 0.82
C SER A 215 -27.27 -13.80 -0.11
N LEU A 216 -27.50 -14.79 -0.99
CA LEU A 216 -26.57 -15.16 -2.05
C LEU A 216 -26.35 -14.03 -3.06
N GLU A 217 -27.39 -13.25 -3.37
CA GLU A 217 -27.27 -12.03 -4.19
C GLU A 217 -26.31 -11.01 -3.58
N GLY A 218 -26.36 -10.82 -2.26
CA GLY A 218 -25.40 -9.98 -1.55
C GLY A 218 -23.97 -10.49 -1.70
N ILE A 219 -23.77 -11.82 -1.64
CA ILE A 219 -22.46 -12.45 -1.84
C ILE A 219 -21.97 -12.27 -3.28
N PHE A 220 -22.84 -12.47 -4.28
CA PHE A 220 -22.48 -12.28 -5.68
C PHE A 220 -22.09 -10.83 -5.98
N GLY A 221 -22.86 -9.85 -5.49
CA GLY A 221 -22.51 -8.44 -5.63
C GLY A 221 -21.18 -8.08 -4.96
N MET A 222 -20.86 -8.69 -3.81
CA MET A 222 -19.55 -8.54 -3.16
C MET A 222 -18.42 -9.13 -4.00
N ILE A 223 -18.59 -10.35 -4.53
CA ILE A 223 -17.61 -10.99 -5.41
C ILE A 223 -17.36 -10.13 -6.66
N ASP A 224 -18.42 -9.59 -7.26
CA ASP A 224 -18.31 -8.72 -8.45
C ASP A 224 -17.49 -7.47 -8.21
N ARG A 225 -17.70 -6.80 -7.07
CA ARG A 225 -16.91 -5.63 -6.70
C ARG A 225 -15.44 -6.00 -6.51
N VAL A 226 -15.15 -7.12 -5.84
CA VAL A 226 -13.77 -7.58 -5.64
C VAL A 226 -13.10 -7.95 -6.95
N ASP A 227 -13.79 -8.67 -7.84
CA ASP A 227 -13.26 -9.09 -9.13
C ASP A 227 -13.02 -7.89 -10.06
N ALA A 228 -13.94 -6.91 -10.09
CA ALA A 228 -13.76 -5.67 -10.83
C ALA A 228 -12.50 -4.90 -10.38
N ARG A 229 -12.28 -4.78 -9.06
CA ARG A 229 -11.08 -4.15 -8.51
C ARG A 229 -9.80 -4.90 -8.89
N LYS A 230 -9.80 -6.24 -8.87
CA LYS A 230 -8.64 -7.05 -9.30
C LYS A 230 -8.30 -6.86 -10.77
N VAL A 231 -9.31 -6.75 -11.64
CA VAL A 231 -9.11 -6.48 -13.07
C VAL A 231 -8.49 -5.11 -13.26
N GLU A 232 -8.99 -4.10 -12.55
CA GLU A 232 -8.44 -2.75 -12.57
C GLU A 232 -6.96 -2.73 -12.12
N GLN A 233 -6.66 -3.38 -11.00
CA GLN A 233 -5.29 -3.49 -10.48
C GLN A 233 -4.35 -4.21 -11.47
N SER A 234 -4.81 -5.31 -12.06
CA SER A 234 -4.03 -6.05 -13.06
C SER A 234 -3.78 -5.23 -14.33
N ALA A 235 -4.75 -4.40 -14.74
CA ALA A 235 -4.59 -3.49 -15.86
C ALA A 235 -3.56 -2.39 -15.57
N LYS A 236 -3.56 -1.83 -14.33
CA LYS A 236 -2.56 -0.88 -13.85
C LYS A 236 -1.15 -1.49 -13.90
N GLU A 237 -0.98 -2.70 -13.37
CA GLU A 237 0.30 -3.43 -13.40
C GLU A 237 0.78 -3.78 -14.82
N ALA A 238 -0.13 -4.19 -15.70
CA ALA A 238 0.21 -4.52 -17.09
C ALA A 238 0.67 -3.28 -17.89
N ARG A 239 0.06 -2.13 -17.63
CA ARG A 239 0.46 -0.85 -18.22
C ARG A 239 1.86 -0.45 -17.78
N TRP A 240 2.20 -0.66 -16.50
CA TRP A 240 3.54 -0.43 -15.97
C TRP A 240 4.62 -1.28 -16.64
N LYS A 241 4.42 -2.61 -16.72
CA LYS A 241 5.37 -3.53 -17.38
C LYS A 241 5.64 -3.16 -18.84
N LYS A 242 4.73 -2.42 -19.48
CA LYS A 242 4.90 -1.89 -20.83
C LYS A 242 5.76 -0.61 -20.85
N MET A 243 5.67 0.24 -19.83
CA MET A 243 6.48 1.45 -19.70
C MET A 243 7.93 1.14 -19.32
N GLU A 244 8.21 0.12 -18.51
CA GLU A 244 9.59 -0.32 -18.20
C GLU A 244 10.38 -0.85 -19.41
N ARG A 245 9.70 -1.20 -20.51
CA ARG A 245 10.31 -1.75 -21.73
C ARG A 245 10.63 -0.69 -22.79
N LEU A 246 10.33 0.58 -22.52
CA LEU A 246 10.59 1.73 -23.40
C LEU A 246 11.76 2.54 -22.88
#